data_AF-A0A7X8J098-F1
#
_entry.id   AF-A0A7X8J098-F1
#
_cell.length_a   1.000
_cell.length_b   1.000
_cell.length_c   1.000
_cell.angle_alpha   90.00
_cell.angle_beta   90.00
_cell.angle_gamma   90.00
#
_symmetry.space_group_name_H-M   'P 1'
#
loop_
_entity.id
_entity.type
_entity.pdbx_description
1 polymer ?
#
loop_
_entity_poly.entity_id
_entity_poly.type
_entity_poly.pdbx_seq_one_letter_code
_entity_poly.pdbx_strand_id
1 'polypeptide(L)'
;MNQIKQIISSGKNDYIQFSIRKLETINEIRKYKGIRVYLTGFIGKVKIPFSIDFGVGDVVIPSPVERILLVILPEFEKPNILTYSLESTVSEKLDAIISLMEATSRMKDFFDIYYLATTFDFDGRKLQEAIYETVTNRGTRMKR
;
A
#
# COMPACT_ATOMS: atom_id res chain seq x y z
N MET A 1 -8.47 -16.59 -4.66
CA MET A 1 -8.96 -17.19 -3.38
C MET A 1 -8.09 -18.35 -2.91
N ASN A 2 -7.77 -19.34 -3.76
CA ASN A 2 -6.98 -20.51 -3.37
C ASN A 2 -5.55 -20.14 -2.90
N GLN A 3 -4.90 -19.18 -3.56
CA GLN A 3 -3.56 -18.71 -3.17
C GLN A 3 -3.55 -18.05 -1.78
N ILE A 4 -4.50 -17.17 -1.46
CA ILE A 4 -4.57 -16.52 -0.14
C ILE A 4 -4.79 -17.54 0.98
N LYS A 5 -5.68 -18.53 0.74
CA LYS A 5 -5.88 -19.63 1.69
C LYS A 5 -4.60 -20.44 1.90
N GLN A 6 -3.87 -20.76 0.82
CA GLN A 6 -2.59 -21.46 0.89
C GLN A 6 -1.54 -20.70 1.70
N ILE A 7 -1.39 -19.39 1.47
CA ILE A 7 -0.43 -18.53 2.18
C ILE A 7 -0.76 -18.44 3.68
N ILE A 8 -2.04 -18.31 4.02
CA ILE A 8 -2.47 -18.27 5.42
C ILE A 8 -2.23 -19.61 6.13
N SER A 9 -2.41 -20.72 5.42
CA SER A 9 -2.16 -22.06 5.96
C SER A 9 -0.68 -22.47 6.00
N SER A 10 0.22 -21.74 5.34
CA SER A 10 1.64 -22.10 5.24
C SER A 10 2.50 -21.59 6.40
N GLY A 11 1.91 -20.94 7.41
CA GLY A 11 2.62 -20.49 8.60
C GLY A 11 3.23 -21.67 9.34
N LYS A 12 4.54 -21.66 9.58
CA LYS A 12 5.28 -22.71 10.30
C LYS A 12 5.11 -22.67 11.82
N ASN A 13 4.10 -21.97 12.30
CA ASN A 13 3.96 -21.66 13.71
C ASN A 13 2.52 -21.90 14.19
N ASP A 14 2.40 -22.68 15.27
CA ASP A 14 1.14 -23.09 15.86
C ASP A 14 0.43 -21.99 16.69
N TYR A 15 1.12 -20.90 17.05
CA TYR A 15 0.56 -19.87 17.95
C TYR A 15 -0.11 -18.68 17.25
N ILE A 16 0.10 -18.46 15.94
CA ILE A 16 -0.63 -17.46 15.15
C ILE A 16 -1.47 -18.15 14.09
N GLN A 17 -2.78 -17.94 14.14
CA GLN A 17 -3.71 -18.43 13.12
C GLN A 17 -4.41 -17.26 12.44
N PHE A 18 -4.77 -17.41 11.17
CA PHE A 18 -5.61 -16.44 10.49
C PHE A 18 -6.87 -17.08 9.92
N SER A 19 -7.98 -16.33 9.93
CA SER A 19 -9.20 -16.70 9.21
C SER A 19 -9.64 -15.57 8.28
N ILE A 20 -10.09 -15.95 7.08
CA ILE A 20 -10.69 -15.02 6.13
C ILE A 20 -12.15 -14.81 6.55
N ARG A 21 -12.53 -13.55 6.76
CA ARG A 21 -13.88 -13.14 7.17
C ARG A 21 -14.77 -12.83 5.99
N LYS A 22 -14.32 -11.88 5.16
CA LYS A 22 -15.06 -11.45 3.97
C LYS A 22 -14.11 -10.91 2.92
N LEU A 23 -14.59 -10.89 1.69
CA LEU A 23 -13.96 -10.29 0.53
C LEU A 23 -14.87 -9.17 0.06
N GLU A 24 -14.30 -8.03 -0.27
CA GLU A 24 -15.03 -6.88 -0.76
C GLU A 24 -14.31 -6.32 -1.97
N THR A 25 -15.05 -6.12 -3.06
CA THR A 25 -14.52 -5.43 -4.23
C THR A 25 -14.44 -3.95 -3.90
N ILE A 26 -13.24 -3.37 -3.96
CA ILE A 26 -13.05 -1.95 -3.74
C ILE A 26 -12.99 -1.24 -5.09
N ASN A 27 -13.84 -0.24 -5.25
CA ASN A 27 -13.75 0.72 -6.34
C ASN A 27 -12.74 1.79 -5.90
N GLU A 28 -11.46 1.50 -6.09
CA GLU A 28 -10.51 2.58 -6.26
C GLU A 28 -10.89 3.31 -7.56
N ILE A 29 -10.64 4.62 -7.64
CA ILE A 29 -10.88 5.45 -8.83
C ILE A 29 -9.88 5.01 -9.92
N ARG A 30 -10.00 3.78 -10.39
CA ARG A 30 -9.01 3.06 -11.20
C ARG A 30 -9.73 2.19 -12.22
N LYS A 31 -9.02 1.91 -13.32
CA LYS A 31 -9.48 1.02 -14.40
C LYS A 31 -9.70 -0.43 -13.92
N TYR A 32 -9.03 -0.84 -12.85
CA TYR A 32 -9.13 -2.18 -12.27
C TYR A 32 -9.78 -2.12 -10.89
N LYS A 33 -10.74 -3.02 -10.66
CA LYS A 33 -11.37 -3.21 -9.36
C LYS A 33 -10.38 -3.92 -8.42
N GLY A 34 -10.02 -3.26 -7.33
CA GLY A 34 -9.22 -3.87 -6.28
C GLY A 34 -10.04 -4.84 -5.43
N ILE A 35 -9.37 -5.63 -4.59
CA ILE A 35 -10.03 -6.53 -3.63
C ILE A 35 -9.51 -6.21 -2.24
N ARG A 36 -10.42 -5.92 -1.31
CA ARG A 36 -10.13 -5.89 0.13
C ARG A 36 -10.46 -7.24 0.74
N VAL A 37 -9.49 -7.81 1.45
CA VAL A 37 -9.64 -9.07 2.18
C VAL A 37 -9.65 -8.76 3.66
N TYR A 38 -10.74 -9.10 4.33
CA TYR A 38 -10.86 -8.96 5.78
C TYR A 38 -10.43 -10.24 6.45
N LEU A 39 -9.54 -10.12 7.41
CA LEU A 39 -8.88 -11.20 8.12
C LEU A 39 -9.12 -11.05 9.62
N THR A 40 -9.00 -12.16 10.34
CA THR A 40 -8.84 -12.14 11.79
C THR A 40 -7.62 -12.96 12.15
N GLY A 41 -6.63 -12.32 12.76
CA GLY A 41 -5.52 -12.99 13.41
C GLY A 41 -5.91 -13.46 14.80
N PHE A 42 -5.43 -14.63 15.19
CA PHE A 42 -5.62 -15.22 16.52
C PHE A 42 -4.27 -15.48 17.16
N ILE A 43 -4.07 -14.93 18.36
CA ILE A 43 -2.89 -15.18 19.19
C ILE A 43 -3.42 -15.63 20.56
N GLY A 44 -3.37 -16.93 20.84
CA GLY A 44 -4.07 -17.52 21.98
C GLY A 44 -5.57 -17.21 21.92
N LYS A 45 -6.11 -16.52 22.94
CA LYS A 45 -7.53 -16.10 23.00
C LYS A 45 -7.80 -14.73 22.36
N VAL A 46 -6.74 -13.98 22.01
CA VAL A 46 -6.86 -12.62 21.45
C VAL A 46 -7.25 -12.70 19.98
N LYS A 47 -8.23 -11.88 19.58
CA LYS A 47 -8.71 -11.77 18.20
C LYS A 47 -8.41 -10.38 17.66
N ILE A 48 -7.65 -10.31 16.57
CA ILE A 48 -7.22 -9.05 15.95
C ILE A 48 -7.81 -8.98 14.54
N PRO A 49 -8.90 -8.22 14.33
CA PRO A 49 -9.45 -8.00 12.99
C PRO A 49 -8.57 -7.00 12.23
N PHE A 50 -8.28 -7.29 10.96
CA PHE A 50 -7.58 -6.37 10.06
C PHE A 50 -7.98 -6.64 8.61
N SER A 51 -7.58 -5.77 7.68
CA SER A 51 -7.82 -5.96 6.25
C SER A 51 -6.56 -5.72 5.44
N ILE A 52 -6.47 -6.39 4.28
CA ILE A 52 -5.42 -6.19 3.28
C ILE A 52 -6.09 -5.79 1.96
N ASP A 53 -5.59 -4.72 1.36
CA ASP A 53 -6.06 -4.23 0.07
C ASP A 53 -5.14 -4.69 -1.04
N PHE A 54 -5.72 -5.29 -2.06
CA PHE A 54 -5.04 -5.74 -3.26
C PHE A 54 -5.45 -4.82 -4.41
N GLY A 55 -4.58 -3.86 -4.69
CA GLY A 55 -4.62 -3.01 -5.88
C GLY A 55 -3.76 -3.60 -7.00
N VAL A 56 -4.12 -3.31 -8.25
CA VAL A 56 -3.33 -3.67 -9.45
C VAL A 56 -3.30 -2.50 -10.43
N GLY A 57 -2.21 -2.42 -11.20
CA GLY A 57 -2.07 -1.44 -12.28
C GLY A 57 -1.40 -0.12 -11.88
N ASP A 58 -0.81 -0.04 -10.68
CA ASP A 58 0.05 1.09 -10.31
C ASP A 58 1.40 1.00 -11.02
N VAL A 59 1.94 2.17 -11.38
CA VAL A 59 3.28 2.30 -11.97
C VAL A 59 4.25 2.71 -10.87
N VAL A 60 5.37 2.00 -10.74
CA VAL A 60 6.38 2.26 -9.72
C VAL A 60 7.64 2.82 -10.36
N ILE A 61 7.95 4.08 -10.07
CA ILE A 61 9.08 4.85 -10.62
C ILE A 61 9.95 5.35 -9.47
N PRO A 62 11.28 5.21 -9.51
CA PRO A 62 12.05 4.58 -10.59
C PRO A 62 11.90 3.05 -10.65
N SER A 63 11.71 2.41 -9.49
CA SER A 63 11.49 0.96 -9.39
C SER A 63 10.99 0.61 -7.98
N PRO A 64 10.41 -0.58 -7.77
CA PRO A 64 10.21 -1.11 -6.43
C PRO A 64 11.54 -1.21 -5.65
N VAL A 65 11.46 -1.04 -4.33
CA VAL A 65 12.59 -1.08 -3.41
C VAL A 65 12.43 -2.25 -2.46
N GLU A 66 13.44 -3.12 -2.37
CA GLU A 66 13.49 -4.17 -1.35
C GLU A 66 13.68 -3.56 0.03
N ARG A 67 12.84 -3.98 0.97
CA ARG A 67 12.89 -3.56 2.37
C ARG A 67 12.71 -4.75 3.29
N ILE A 68 13.60 -4.83 4.28
CA ILE A 68 13.52 -5.79 5.36
C ILE A 68 12.61 -5.21 6.43
N LEU A 69 11.49 -5.88 6.74
CA LEU A 69 10.64 -5.47 7.86
C LEU A 69 11.19 -6.02 9.16
N LEU A 70 11.16 -5.18 10.20
CA LEU A 70 11.49 -5.62 11.55
C LEU A 70 10.34 -6.44 12.11
N VAL A 71 10.69 -7.53 12.79
CA VAL A 71 9.75 -8.41 13.49
C VAL A 71 9.81 -8.12 14.99
N ILE A 72 8.68 -8.27 15.66
CA ILE A 72 8.58 -8.08 17.12
C ILE A 72 9.06 -9.35 17.84
N LEU A 73 8.79 -10.52 17.27
CA LEU A 73 9.08 -11.82 17.86
C LEU A 73 10.44 -12.33 17.34
N PRO A 74 11.43 -12.59 18.22
CA PRO A 74 12.79 -12.98 17.81
C PRO A 74 12.88 -14.24 16.95
N GLU A 75 11.93 -15.15 17.10
CA GLU A 75 11.85 -16.42 16.37
C GLU A 75 11.31 -16.27 14.95
N PHE A 76 10.88 -15.06 14.55
CA PHE A 76 10.42 -14.80 13.20
C PHE A 76 11.59 -14.35 12.32
N GLU A 77 11.68 -14.92 11.12
CA GLU A 77 12.56 -14.40 10.09
C GLU A 77 12.06 -13.02 9.65
N LYS A 78 12.97 -12.06 9.51
CA LYS A 78 12.64 -10.73 8.99
C LYS A 78 12.26 -10.86 7.51
N PRO A 79 11.01 -10.55 7.12
CA PRO A 79 10.62 -10.69 5.73
C PRO A 79 11.27 -9.60 4.89
N ASN A 80 11.83 -9.99 3.74
CA ASN A 80 12.22 -9.07 2.68
C ASN A 80 11.04 -8.90 1.72
N ILE A 81 10.57 -7.67 1.56
CA ILE A 81 9.43 -7.35 0.69
C ILE A 81 9.79 -6.24 -0.29
N LEU A 82 9.17 -6.29 -1.47
CA LEU A 82 9.17 -5.16 -2.38
C LEU A 82 8.18 -4.12 -1.92
N THR A 83 8.60 -2.87 -1.97
CA THR A 83 7.81 -1.71 -1.57
C THR A 83 7.93 -0.62 -2.62
N TYR A 84 7.04 0.36 -2.57
CA TYR A 84 7.12 1.52 -3.44
C TYR A 84 8.39 2.33 -3.15
N SER A 85 8.95 2.93 -4.18
CA SER A 85 9.92 4.01 -4.04
C SER A 85 9.31 5.19 -3.26
N LEU A 86 10.16 6.09 -2.76
CA LEU A 86 9.67 7.31 -2.10
C LEU A 86 8.94 8.20 -3.12
N GLU A 87 9.46 8.27 -4.35
CA GLU A 87 8.91 9.05 -5.46
C GLU A 87 7.50 8.59 -5.81
N SER A 88 7.27 7.28 -5.99
CA SER A 88 5.91 6.77 -6.22
C SER A 88 5.01 6.98 -5.02
N THR A 89 5.52 6.86 -3.79
CA THR A 89 4.71 7.13 -2.59
C THR A 89 4.20 8.58 -2.56
N VAL A 90 5.06 9.55 -2.89
CA VAL A 90 4.67 10.96 -2.99
C VAL A 90 3.70 11.17 -4.15
N SER A 91 3.98 10.58 -5.31
CA SER A 91 3.19 10.74 -6.54
C SER A 91 1.75 10.24 -6.35
N GLU A 92 1.57 9.10 -5.70
CA GLU A 92 0.24 8.55 -5.41
C GLU A 92 -0.56 9.40 -4.44
N LYS A 93 0.10 9.95 -3.41
CA LYS A 93 -0.54 10.84 -2.44
C LYS A 93 -0.97 12.14 -3.10
N LEU A 94 -0.11 12.71 -3.94
CA LEU A 94 -0.40 13.92 -4.69
C LEU A 94 -1.57 13.71 -5.66
N ASP A 95 -1.55 12.62 -6.43
CA ASP A 95 -2.65 12.23 -7.32
C ASP A 95 -3.98 12.08 -6.57
N ALA A 96 -3.96 11.44 -5.40
CA ALA A 96 -5.15 11.28 -4.58
C ALA A 96 -5.71 12.61 -4.05
N ILE A 97 -4.84 13.56 -3.69
CA ILE A 97 -5.22 14.92 -3.29
C ILE A 97 -5.88 15.65 -4.47
N ILE A 98 -5.25 15.61 -5.65
CA ILE A 98 -5.76 16.27 -6.87
C ILE A 98 -7.11 15.69 -7.28
N SER A 99 -7.27 14.37 -7.24
CA SER A 99 -8.47 13.68 -7.70
C SER A 99 -9.72 13.97 -6.86
N LEU A 100 -9.56 14.35 -5.58
CA LEU A 100 -10.67 14.55 -4.63
C LEU A 100 -10.94 16.02 -4.28
N MET A 101 -10.08 16.94 -4.71
CA MET A 101 -10.21 18.41 -4.60
C MET A 101 -10.82 18.91 -3.27
N GLU A 102 -12.05 19.44 -3.25
CA GLU A 102 -12.67 20.07 -2.07
C GLU A 102 -13.30 19.08 -1.09
N ALA A 103 -13.35 17.78 -1.42
CA ALA A 103 -13.98 16.75 -0.60
C ALA A 103 -13.01 16.05 0.37
N THR A 104 -11.80 16.57 0.60
CA THR A 104 -10.75 15.79 1.27
C THR A 104 -10.94 15.71 2.79
N SER A 105 -11.02 14.48 3.29
CA SER A 105 -10.62 14.10 4.66
C SER A 105 -9.14 13.69 4.73
N ARG A 106 -8.34 14.02 3.70
CA ARG A 106 -6.99 13.50 3.45
C ARG A 106 -5.88 14.41 3.99
N MET A 107 -6.12 15.13 5.09
CA MET A 107 -5.08 15.94 5.74
C MET A 107 -3.80 15.16 6.07
N LYS A 108 -3.93 13.84 6.32
CA LYS A 108 -2.78 12.95 6.50
C LYS A 108 -1.87 12.88 5.27
N ASP A 109 -2.41 12.87 4.05
CA ASP A 109 -1.59 12.77 2.84
C ASP A 109 -0.70 14.01 2.66
N PHE A 110 -1.19 15.20 3.03
CA PHE A 110 -0.36 16.42 3.08
C PHE A 110 0.78 16.30 4.10
N PHE A 111 0.49 15.81 5.30
CA PHE A 111 1.51 15.60 6.32
C PHE A 111 2.54 14.56 5.89
N ASP A 112 2.09 13.46 5.28
CA ASP A 112 2.98 12.41 4.78
C ASP A 112 3.92 12.95 3.68
N ILE A 113 3.40 13.75 2.73
CA ILE A 113 4.23 14.40 1.70
C ILE A 113 5.24 15.37 2.34
N TYR A 114 4.77 16.21 3.27
CA TYR A 114 5.65 17.14 4.00
C TYR A 114 6.77 16.39 4.72
N TYR A 115 6.41 15.38 5.52
CA TYR A 115 7.36 14.56 6.26
C TYR A 115 8.38 13.91 5.33
N LEU A 116 7.94 13.32 4.22
CA LEU A 116 8.83 12.70 3.24
C LEU A 116 9.78 13.74 2.64
N ALA A 117 9.27 14.89 2.21
CA ALA A 117 10.04 15.97 1.59
C ALA A 117 11.07 16.60 2.52
N THR A 118 10.83 16.62 3.84
CA THR A 118 11.78 17.17 4.82
C THR A 118 12.74 16.13 5.40
N THR A 119 12.44 14.84 5.26
CA THR A 119 13.22 13.75 5.86
C THR A 119 14.18 13.10 4.86
N PHE A 120 13.85 13.11 3.58
CA PHE A 120 14.60 12.42 2.54
C PHE A 120 14.97 13.35 1.38
N ASP A 121 16.12 13.11 0.78
CA ASP A 121 16.53 13.76 -0.47
C ASP A 121 15.86 13.06 -1.66
N PHE A 122 15.42 13.87 -2.63
CA PHE A 122 14.82 13.40 -3.87
C PHE A 122 15.65 13.85 -5.07
N ASP A 123 15.86 12.97 -6.05
CA ASP A 123 16.23 13.40 -7.39
C ASP A 123 14.98 14.01 -8.04
N GLY A 124 14.99 15.33 -8.23
CA GLY A 124 13.85 16.07 -8.77
C GLY A 124 13.37 15.54 -10.12
N ARG A 125 14.25 14.95 -10.95
CA ARG A 125 13.85 14.36 -12.24
C ARG A 125 13.07 13.07 -12.04
N LYS A 126 13.53 12.19 -11.14
CA LYS A 126 12.82 10.93 -10.83
C LYS A 126 11.47 11.19 -10.18
N LEU A 127 11.42 12.18 -9.29
CA LEU A 127 10.15 12.58 -8.66
C LEU A 127 9.18 13.16 -9.69
N GLN A 128 9.67 14.03 -10.59
CA GLN A 128 8.84 14.57 -11.68
C GLN A 128 8.31 13.47 -12.59
N GLU A 129 9.15 12.52 -12.98
CA GLU A 129 8.76 11.36 -13.79
C GLU A 129 7.71 10.52 -13.07
N ALA A 130 7.93 10.20 -11.79
CA ALA A 130 6.97 9.42 -11.00
C ALA A 130 5.60 10.11 -10.91
N ILE A 131 5.58 11.43 -10.73
CA ILE A 131 4.33 12.21 -10.67
C ILE A 131 3.62 12.15 -12.02
N TYR A 132 4.35 12.40 -13.10
CA TYR A 132 3.80 12.40 -14.46
C TYR A 132 3.20 11.03 -14.80
N GLU A 133 3.97 9.95 -14.65
CA GLU A 133 3.53 8.59 -14.96
C GLU A 133 2.34 8.15 -14.10
N THR A 134 2.35 8.48 -12.81
CA THR A 134 1.24 8.15 -11.90
C THR A 134 -0.07 8.83 -12.32
N VAL A 135 -0.02 10.14 -12.55
CA VAL A 135 -1.18 10.96 -12.93
C VAL A 135 -1.70 10.55 -14.31
N THR A 136 -0.81 10.33 -15.27
CA THR A 136 -1.17 9.88 -16.62
C THR A 136 -1.79 8.49 -16.59
N ASN A 137 -1.20 7.53 -15.86
CA ASN A 137 -1.74 6.18 -15.73
C ASN A 137 -3.13 6.15 -15.08
N ARG A 138 -3.37 7.06 -14.12
CA ARG A 138 -4.66 7.16 -13.40
C ARG A 138 -5.69 8.03 -14.11
N GLY A 139 -5.30 8.74 -15.18
CA GLY A 139 -6.20 9.60 -15.95
C GLY A 139 -6.64 10.87 -15.22
N THR A 140 -5.89 11.27 -14.19
CA THR A 140 -6.20 12.46 -13.38
C THR A 140 -5.97 13.72 -14.21
N ARG A 141 -7.03 14.52 -14.39
CA ARG A 141 -6.94 15.76 -15.18
C ARG A 141 -6.18 16.83 -14.40
N MET A 142 -4.92 17.07 -14.77
CA MET A 142 -4.23 18.29 -14.38
C MET A 142 -4.80 19.47 -15.18
N LYS A 143 -5.48 20.40 -14.50
CA LYS A 143 -5.81 21.69 -15.13
C LYS A 143 -4.51 22.49 -15.26
N ARG A 144 -4.23 22.94 -16.49
CA ARG A 144 -3.16 23.90 -16.81
C ARG A 144 -3.48 25.27 -16.22
#